data_AF-C6B7G5-F1
#
_entry.id   AF-C6B7G5-F1
#
_cell.length_a   1.000
_cell.length_b   1.000
_cell.length_c   1.000
_cell.angle_alpha   90.00
_cell.angle_beta   90.00
_cell.angle_gamma   90.00
#
_symmetry.space_group_name_H-M   'P 1'
#
loop_
_entity.id
_entity.type
_entity.pdbx_description
1 polymer ?
#
loop_
_entity_poly.entity_id
_entity_poly.type
_entity_poly.pdbx_seq_one_letter_code
_entity_poly.pdbx_strand_id
1 'polypeptide(L)'
;MSHNTPNGGASVITATAVTALSLANAIFIANTKVMLKKGLITSREAQVLVLEVVELVRRSTDTSQSIAFADTLCRDLERFAQDLGGSDG
;
A
#
# COMPACT_ATOMS: atom_id res chain seq x y z
N MET A 1 -40.24 19.03 3.78
CA MET A 1 -39.53 17.76 3.58
C MET A 1 -38.56 17.92 2.42
N SER A 2 -37.29 17.63 2.66
CA SER A 2 -36.32 17.03 1.71
C SER A 2 -34.91 17.35 2.20
N HIS A 3 -34.39 16.41 2.99
CA HIS A 3 -33.03 16.37 3.47
C HIS A 3 -32.17 15.82 2.32
N ASN A 4 -31.57 16.70 1.51
CA ASN A 4 -30.60 16.27 0.50
C ASN A 4 -29.28 15.96 1.21
N THR A 5 -29.07 14.69 1.59
CA THR A 5 -27.77 14.18 2.06
C THR A 5 -26.82 14.01 0.87
N PRO A 6 -25.74 14.83 0.74
CA PRO A 6 -24.85 14.76 -0.42
C PRO A 6 -23.72 13.72 -0.30
N ASN A 7 -23.63 12.94 0.79
CA ASN A 7 -22.39 12.24 1.16
C ASN A 7 -22.35 10.72 0.92
N GLY A 8 -23.42 10.11 0.37
CA GLY A 8 -23.48 8.65 0.23
C GLY A 8 -22.51 8.07 -0.81
N GLY A 9 -22.34 8.74 -1.96
CA GLY A 9 -21.54 8.21 -3.08
C GLY A 9 -20.02 8.27 -2.86
N ALA A 10 -19.51 9.39 -2.33
CA ALA A 10 -18.07 9.57 -2.07
C ALA A 10 -17.55 8.60 -0.98
N SER A 11 -18.39 8.26 -0.01
CA SER A 11 -18.05 7.35 1.09
C SER A 11 -17.93 5.88 0.65
N VAL A 12 -18.74 5.44 -0.31
CA VAL A 12 -18.69 4.05 -0.83
C VAL A 12 -17.52 3.86 -1.79
N ILE A 13 -17.23 4.88 -2.61
CA ILE A 13 -16.11 4.88 -3.55
C ILE A 13 -14.78 4.85 -2.80
N THR A 14 -14.64 5.65 -1.73
CA THR A 14 -13.43 5.64 -0.88
C THR A 14 -13.27 4.30 -0.15
N ALA A 15 -14.33 3.73 0.43
CA ALA A 15 -14.26 2.41 1.08
C ALA A 15 -13.86 1.27 0.13
N THR A 16 -14.37 1.29 -1.11
CA THR A 16 -14.04 0.28 -2.13
C THR A 16 -12.59 0.43 -2.60
N ALA A 17 -12.14 1.67 -2.83
CA ALA A 17 -10.75 1.95 -3.21
C ALA A 17 -9.77 1.56 -2.10
N VAL A 18 -10.09 1.83 -0.83
CA VAL A 18 -9.30 1.40 0.33
C VAL A 18 -9.20 -0.13 0.38
N THR A 19 -10.32 -0.83 0.21
CA THR A 19 -10.33 -2.31 0.23
C THR A 19 -9.46 -2.89 -0.90
N ALA A 20 -9.58 -2.34 -2.11
CA ALA A 20 -8.79 -2.78 -3.26
C ALA A 20 -7.29 -2.53 -3.06
N LEU A 21 -6.91 -1.37 -2.53
CA LEU A 21 -5.52 -1.02 -2.26
C LEU A 21 -4.93 -1.83 -1.10
N SER A 22 -5.67 -2.02 -0.01
CA SER A 22 -5.25 -2.87 1.10
C SER A 22 -5.05 -4.33 0.67
N LEU A 23 -5.94 -4.86 -0.19
CA LEU A 23 -5.78 -6.19 -0.77
C LEU A 23 -4.54 -6.27 -1.67
N ALA A 24 -4.30 -5.26 -2.51
CA ALA A 24 -3.11 -5.20 -3.36
C ALA A 24 -1.82 -5.22 -2.53
N ASN A 25 -1.75 -4.43 -1.45
CA ASN A 25 -0.62 -4.45 -0.52
C ASN A 25 -0.41 -5.82 0.13
N ALA A 26 -1.49 -6.46 0.60
CA ALA A 26 -1.41 -7.79 1.20
C ALA A 26 -0.90 -8.84 0.22
N ILE A 27 -1.39 -8.83 -1.02
CA ILE A 27 -0.93 -9.72 -2.10
C ILE A 27 0.54 -9.46 -2.42
N PHE A 28 0.94 -8.20 -2.55
CA PHE A 28 2.32 -7.83 -2.84
C PHE A 28 3.27 -8.32 -1.73
N ILE A 29 2.98 -8.03 -0.46
CA ILE A 29 3.79 -8.50 0.68
C ILE A 29 3.87 -10.03 0.70
N ALA A 30 2.75 -10.73 0.48
CA ALA A 30 2.72 -12.19 0.48
C ALA A 30 3.62 -12.77 -0.64
N ASN A 31 3.55 -12.21 -1.85
CA ASN A 31 4.41 -12.63 -2.96
C ASN A 31 5.88 -12.36 -2.68
N THR A 32 6.23 -11.18 -2.16
CA THR A 32 7.61 -10.84 -1.80
C THR A 32 8.17 -11.81 -0.76
N LYS A 33 7.39 -12.18 0.27
CA LYS A 33 7.77 -13.20 1.26
C LYS A 33 7.99 -14.59 0.64
N VAL A 34 7.15 -14.99 -0.32
CA VAL A 34 7.32 -16.27 -1.04
C VAL A 34 8.58 -16.24 -1.91
N MET A 35 8.86 -15.12 -2.58
CA MET A 35 10.07 -14.96 -3.40
C MET A 35 11.34 -15.02 -2.54
N LEU A 36 11.34 -14.37 -1.38
CA LEU A 36 12.41 -14.46 -0.39
C LEU A 36 12.61 -15.90 0.10
N LYS A 37 11.53 -16.57 0.51
CA LYS A 37 11.58 -17.96 1.00
C LYS A 37 12.10 -18.94 -0.06
N LYS A 38 11.83 -18.68 -1.33
CA LYS A 38 12.32 -19.47 -2.47
C LYS A 38 13.73 -19.07 -2.93
N GLY A 39 14.33 -18.03 -2.35
CA GLY A 39 15.62 -17.50 -2.76
C GLY A 39 15.62 -16.89 -4.16
N LEU A 40 14.45 -16.46 -4.66
CA LEU A 40 14.32 -15.83 -5.98
C LEU A 40 14.81 -14.37 -5.97
N ILE A 41 14.76 -13.74 -4.81
CA ILE A 41 15.27 -12.39 -4.54
C ILE A 41 15.93 -12.38 -3.16
N THR A 42 16.87 -11.48 -2.98
CA THR A 42 17.51 -11.16 -1.70
C THR A 42 16.65 -10.20 -0.87
N SER A 43 16.89 -10.12 0.44
CA SER A 43 16.25 -9.14 1.33
C SER A 43 16.45 -7.70 0.84
N ARG A 44 17.61 -7.40 0.27
CA ARG A 44 17.92 -6.09 -0.30
C ARG A 44 17.11 -5.78 -1.56
N GLU A 45 16.99 -6.74 -2.48
CA GLU A 45 16.15 -6.58 -3.68
C GLU A 45 14.67 -6.43 -3.31
N ALA A 46 14.20 -7.21 -2.33
CA ALA A 46 12.84 -7.07 -1.80
C ALA A 46 12.61 -5.68 -1.19
N GLN A 47 13.57 -5.15 -0.43
CA GLN A 47 13.48 -3.82 0.16
C GLN A 47 13.37 -2.73 -0.93
N VAL A 48 14.20 -2.79 -1.97
CA VAL A 48 14.16 -1.85 -3.10
C VAL A 48 12.80 -1.92 -3.80
N LEU A 49 12.33 -3.13 -4.13
CA LEU A 49 11.05 -3.34 -4.80
C LEU A 49 9.88 -2.74 -4.00
N VAL A 50 9.88 -2.91 -2.68
CA VAL A 50 8.84 -2.36 -1.80
C VAL A 50 8.86 -0.83 -1.80
N LEU A 51 10.04 -0.20 -1.77
CA LEU A 51 10.18 1.25 -1.82
C LEU A 51 9.75 1.84 -3.17
N GLU A 52 10.04 1.17 -4.29
CA GLU A 52 9.58 1.59 -5.61
C GLU A 52 8.05 1.58 -5.72
N VAL A 53 7.39 0.57 -5.13
CA VAL A 53 5.92 0.52 -5.08
C VAL A 53 5.36 1.66 -4.23
N VAL A 54 5.96 1.97 -3.09
CA VAL A 54 5.58 3.13 -2.26
C VAL A 54 5.67 4.43 -3.07
N GLU A 55 6.75 4.63 -3.80
CA GLU A 55 6.94 5.84 -4.60
C GLU A 55 5.95 5.92 -5.76
N LEU A 56 5.64 4.80 -6.42
CA LEU A 56 4.62 4.72 -7.47
C LEU A 56 3.23 5.09 -6.94
N VAL A 57 2.86 4.58 -5.76
CA VAL A 57 1.59 4.90 -5.12
C VAL A 57 1.54 6.40 -4.80
N ARG A 58 2.57 6.96 -4.14
CA ARG A 58 2.63 8.40 -3.82
C ARG A 58 2.45 9.30 -5.05
N ARG A 59 3.16 9.00 -6.15
CA ARG A 59 3.07 9.76 -7.41
C ARG A 59 1.68 9.68 -8.05
N SER A 60 0.99 8.56 -7.87
CA SER A 60 -0.34 8.33 -8.45
C SER A 60 -1.47 8.98 -7.63
N THR A 61 -1.20 9.38 -6.39
CA THR A 61 -2.21 9.88 -5.45
C THR A 61 -2.07 11.38 -5.11
N ASP A 62 -1.37 12.15 -5.95
CA ASP A 62 -1.13 13.59 -5.79
C ASP A 62 -2.38 14.49 -6.00
N THR A 63 -3.58 13.90 -5.94
CA THR A 63 -4.87 14.60 -5.90
C THR A 63 -5.38 14.65 -4.46
N SER A 64 -5.76 15.82 -3.96
CA SER A 64 -5.91 16.12 -2.51
C SER A 64 -6.78 15.19 -1.65
N GLN A 65 -7.66 14.37 -2.24
CA GLN A 65 -8.46 13.36 -1.51
C GLN A 65 -7.78 11.98 -1.41
N SER A 66 -6.80 11.70 -2.26
CA SER A 66 -6.08 10.41 -2.33
C SER A 66 -4.88 10.36 -1.38
N ILE A 67 -4.41 11.52 -0.91
CA ILE A 67 -3.18 11.68 -0.11
C ILE A 67 -3.23 10.91 1.23
N ALA A 68 -4.27 11.10 2.05
CA ALA A 68 -4.31 10.48 3.38
C ALA A 68 -4.45 8.93 3.35
N PHE A 69 -5.14 8.40 2.34
CA PHE A 69 -5.31 6.96 2.17
C PHE A 69 -4.04 6.32 1.61
N ALA A 70 -3.44 6.95 0.59
CA ALA A 70 -2.14 6.55 0.06
C ALA A 70 -1.05 6.55 1.14
N ASP A 71 -1.04 7.55 2.02
CA ASP A 71 -0.08 7.64 3.11
C ASP A 71 -0.18 6.47 4.09
N THR A 72 -1.39 6.07 4.46
CA THR A 72 -1.60 4.93 5.36
C THR A 72 -1.10 3.63 4.71
N LEU A 73 -1.35 3.45 3.42
CA LEU A 73 -0.90 2.30 2.65
C LEU A 73 0.61 2.29 2.44
N CYS A 74 1.22 3.46 2.26
CA CYS A 74 2.67 3.61 2.16
C CYS A 74 3.36 3.21 3.46
N ARG A 75 2.78 3.55 4.62
CA ARG A 75 3.34 3.17 5.92
C ARG A 75 3.42 1.66 6.13
N ASP A 76 2.43 0.89 5.68
CA ASP A 76 2.45 -0.57 5.80
C ASP A 76 3.59 -1.20 4.98
N LEU A 77 3.81 -0.69 3.77
CA LEU A 77 4.90 -1.11 2.90
C LEU A 77 6.27 -0.63 3.44
N GLU A 78 6.37 0.61 3.89
CA GLU A 78 7.59 1.14 4.52
C GLU A 78 7.98 0.33 5.76
N ARG A 79 7.01 -0.05 6.60
CA ARG A 79 7.24 -0.93 7.75
C ARG A 79 7.75 -2.31 7.31
N PHE A 80 7.14 -2.89 6.28
CA PHE A 80 7.63 -4.15 5.72
C PHE A 80 9.06 -4.03 5.16
N ALA A 81 9.41 -2.93 4.50
CA ALA A 81 10.75 -2.65 4.02
C ALA A 81 11.77 -2.49 5.17
N GLN A 82 11.36 -1.92 6.30
CA GLN A 82 12.18 -1.84 7.51
C GLN A 82 12.43 -3.22 8.12
N ASP A 83 11.40 -4.07 8.23
CA ASP A 83 11.53 -5.44 8.73
C ASP A 83 12.50 -6.27 7.88
N LEU A 84 12.49 -6.05 6.55
CA LEU A 84 13.43 -6.69 5.62
C LEU A 84 14.88 -6.24 5.82
N GLY A 85 15.10 -4.96 6.12
CA GLY A 85 16.43 -4.40 6.38
C GLY A 85 16.96 -4.66 7.79
N GLY A 86 16.09 -4.97 8.75
CA GLY A 86 16.43 -5.24 10.15
C GLY A 86 16.69 -6.71 10.48
N SER A 87 16.44 -7.65 9.56
CA SER A 87 16.54 -9.10 9.80
C SER A 87 17.98 -9.67 9.71
N ASP A 88 19.00 -8.83 9.52
CA ASP A 88 20.42 -9.23 9.44
C ASP A 88 21.21 -8.99 10.75
N GLY A 89 20.53 -8.95 11.91
CA GLY A 89 21.12 -8.78 13.24
C GLY A 89 21.20 -10.06 14.07
#